data_AF-A0A3B9GRC2-F1
#
_entry.id   AF-A0A3B9GRC2-F1
#
_cell.length_a   1.000
_cell.length_b   1.000
_cell.length_c   1.000
_cell.angle_alpha   90.00
_cell.angle_beta   90.00
_cell.angle_gamma   90.00
#
_symmetry.space_group_name_H-M   'P 1'
#
loop_
_entity.id
_entity.type
_entity.pdbx_description
1 polymer ?
#
loop_
_entity_poly.entity_id
_entity_poly.type
_entity_poly.pdbx_seq_one_letter_code
_entity_poly.pdbx_strand_id
1 'polypeptide(L)'
;MKKKTKPRKNQAKPKITPATILASAEAKVYYKKAIKAGLLDKDYNVTCTYRLFAYFASRLSEKLGITKRRLADGSLANKWKPYEVKFGIKKGTLREGRKSMIKEKGTFTPKGYQIVDRMFKIK
;
A
#
# COMPACT_ATOMS: atom_id res chain seq x y z
N MET A 1 -6.59 -51.82 12.24
CA MET A 1 -5.15 -51.48 12.23
C MET A 1 -4.96 -49.97 12.11
N LYS A 2 -4.35 -49.34 13.12
CA LYS A 2 -4.12 -47.88 13.21
C LYS A 2 -2.93 -47.49 12.32
N LYS A 3 -3.16 -46.74 11.23
CA LYS A 3 -2.06 -46.09 10.48
C LYS A 3 -1.67 -44.79 11.19
N LYS A 4 -0.58 -44.84 11.95
CA LYS A 4 0.14 -43.66 12.45
C LYS A 4 0.87 -43.01 11.27
N THR A 5 0.58 -41.75 10.96
CA THR A 5 1.43 -40.91 10.11
C THR A 5 1.75 -39.61 10.83
N LYS A 6 3.06 -39.37 10.99
CA LYS A 6 3.72 -38.29 11.73
C LYS A 6 3.35 -36.90 11.18
N PRO A 7 3.28 -35.82 12.00
CA PRO A 7 3.15 -34.47 11.48
C PRO A 7 4.49 -34.02 10.88
N ARG A 8 4.54 -33.88 9.55
CA ARG A 8 5.69 -33.30 8.84
C ARG A 8 5.63 -31.78 9.04
N LYS A 9 6.45 -31.24 9.96
CA LYS A 9 6.71 -29.79 10.07
C LYS A 9 7.40 -29.31 8.79
N ASN A 10 6.62 -29.02 7.75
CA ASN A 10 7.08 -28.22 6.62
C ASN A 10 7.23 -26.78 7.13
N GLN A 11 8.45 -26.40 7.48
CA GLN A 11 8.82 -24.99 7.63
C GLN A 11 8.68 -24.34 6.25
N ALA A 12 7.52 -23.75 5.98
CA ALA A 12 7.29 -22.97 4.78
C ALA A 12 8.19 -21.75 4.84
N LYS A 13 9.15 -21.62 3.90
CA LYS A 13 9.83 -20.35 3.62
C LYS A 13 8.74 -19.27 3.58
N PRO A 14 8.85 -18.17 4.35
CA PRO A 14 7.78 -17.18 4.43
C PRO A 14 7.53 -16.65 3.02
N LYS A 15 6.36 -16.97 2.44
CA LYS A 15 5.96 -16.40 1.16
C LYS A 15 5.95 -14.89 1.36
N ILE A 16 6.83 -14.17 0.66
CA ILE A 16 6.90 -12.70 0.73
C ILE A 16 5.60 -12.18 0.11
N THR A 17 4.62 -11.88 0.95
CA THR A 17 3.33 -11.34 0.51
C THR A 17 3.33 -9.82 0.65
N PRO A 18 2.52 -9.11 -0.14
CA PRO A 18 2.31 -7.67 0.02
C PRO A 18 1.94 -7.27 1.46
N ALA A 19 1.15 -8.09 2.15
CA ALA A 19 0.78 -7.83 3.55
C ALA A 19 1.99 -7.92 4.49
N THR A 20 2.87 -8.90 4.28
CA THR A 20 4.12 -9.04 5.03
C THR A 20 5.06 -7.86 4.77
N ILE A 21 5.20 -7.43 3.52
CA ILE A 21 6.02 -6.26 3.15
C ILE A 21 5.47 -4.98 3.80
N LEU A 22 4.15 -4.79 3.82
CA LEU A 22 3.50 -3.67 4.49
C LEU A 22 3.59 -3.71 6.02
N ALA A 23 3.96 -4.85 6.60
CA ALA A 23 4.27 -4.99 8.02
C ALA A 23 5.76 -4.82 8.35
N SER A 24 6.63 -4.75 7.32
CA SER A 24 8.08 -4.57 7.47
C SER A 24 8.42 -3.27 8.20
N ALA A 25 9.58 -3.26 8.86
CA ALA A 25 10.15 -2.07 9.49
C ALA A 25 10.30 -0.91 8.49
N GLU A 26 10.67 -1.21 7.24
CA GLU A 26 10.79 -0.21 6.17
C GLU A 26 9.46 0.50 5.90
N ALA A 27 8.35 -0.24 5.82
CA ALA A 27 7.02 0.33 5.62
C ALA A 27 6.63 1.25 6.80
N LYS A 28 6.98 0.84 8.03
CA LYS A 28 6.71 1.63 9.25
C LYS A 28 7.42 2.98 9.24
N VAL A 29 8.61 3.10 8.63
CA VAL A 29 9.29 4.40 8.47
C VAL A 29 8.42 5.37 7.68
N TYR A 30 7.81 4.91 6.59
CA TYR A 30 6.91 5.74 5.78
C TYR A 30 5.59 6.03 6.49
N TYR A 31 5.05 5.09 7.27
CA TYR A 31 3.87 5.39 8.08
C TYR A 31 4.14 6.48 9.12
N LYS A 32 5.29 6.45 9.80
CA LYS A 32 5.69 7.52 10.72
C LYS A 32 5.80 8.88 10.01
N LYS A 33 6.37 8.90 8.80
CA LYS A 33 6.40 10.12 7.97
C LYS A 33 4.99 10.59 7.58
N ALA A 34 4.10 9.65 7.23
CA ALA A 34 2.72 9.94 6.89
C ALA A 34 1.93 10.50 8.10
N ILE A 35 2.18 9.99 9.31
CA ILE A 35 1.62 10.54 10.55
C ILE A 35 2.09 11.98 10.76
N LYS A 36 3.40 12.23 10.67
CA LYS A 36 3.97 13.59 10.82
C LYS A 36 3.40 14.60 9.82
N ALA A 37 3.02 14.13 8.63
CA ALA A 37 2.44 14.97 7.59
C ALA A 37 0.91 15.02 7.60
N GLY A 38 0.26 14.40 8.59
CA GLY A 38 -1.20 14.44 8.76
C GLY A 38 -1.99 13.57 7.77
N LEU A 39 -1.37 12.57 7.14
CA LEU A 39 -2.06 11.60 6.28
C LEU A 39 -2.68 10.44 7.05
N LEU A 40 -2.07 10.12 8.20
CA LEU A 40 -2.48 9.08 9.12
C LEU A 40 -2.53 9.66 10.53
N ASP A 41 -3.39 9.11 11.38
CA ASP A 41 -3.37 9.37 12.83
C ASP A 41 -2.38 8.43 13.56
N LYS A 42 -2.18 8.64 14.86
CA LYS A 42 -1.32 7.82 15.73
C LYS A 42 -1.74 6.34 15.74
N ASP A 43 -3.04 6.09 15.57
CA ASP A 43 -3.61 4.74 15.44
C ASP A 43 -3.53 4.17 14.02
N TYR A 44 -2.79 4.82 13.11
CA TYR A 44 -2.72 4.51 11.68
C TYR A 44 -4.05 4.61 10.94
N ASN A 45 -5.05 5.31 11.49
CA ASN A 45 -6.29 5.62 10.77
C ASN A 45 -6.01 6.63 9.65
N VAL A 46 -6.65 6.46 8.50
CA VAL A 46 -6.51 7.39 7.36
C VAL A 46 -7.28 8.68 7.66
N THR A 47 -6.55 9.78 7.81
CA THR A 47 -7.12 11.11 8.09
C THR A 47 -7.22 11.97 6.83
N CYS A 48 -6.48 11.61 5.78
CA CYS A 48 -6.53 12.30 4.49
C CYS A 48 -7.60 11.74 3.54
N THR A 49 -7.80 12.40 2.40
CA THR A 49 -8.70 11.88 1.36
C THR A 49 -8.20 10.53 0.83
N TYR A 50 -9.13 9.62 0.51
CA TYR A 50 -8.78 8.31 -0.09
C TYR A 50 -7.98 8.44 -1.40
N ARG A 51 -8.18 9.53 -2.15
CA ARG A 51 -7.40 9.84 -3.36
C ARG A 51 -5.92 10.09 -3.02
N LEU A 52 -5.66 10.90 -1.99
CA LEU A 52 -4.30 11.18 -1.52
C LEU A 52 -3.66 9.93 -0.88
N PHE A 53 -4.43 9.18 -0.09
CA PHE A 53 -3.95 7.93 0.49
C PHE A 53 -3.64 6.87 -0.58
N ALA A 54 -4.45 6.76 -1.63
CA ALA A 54 -4.17 5.88 -2.76
C ALA A 54 -2.86 6.24 -3.45
N TYR A 55 -2.55 7.54 -3.56
CA TYR A 55 -1.28 8.00 -4.11
C TYR A 55 -0.09 7.64 -3.20
N PHE A 56 -0.23 7.84 -1.88
CA PHE A 56 0.73 7.36 -0.89
C PHE A 56 0.96 5.85 -1.00
N ALA A 57 -0.10 5.04 -1.07
CA ALA A 57 -0.01 3.59 -1.23
C ALA A 57 0.68 3.19 -2.54
N SER A 58 0.48 3.95 -3.62
CA SER A 58 1.15 3.71 -4.90
C SER A 58 2.66 3.95 -4.80
N ARG A 59 3.07 5.09 -4.20
CA ARG A 59 4.48 5.42 -3.97
C ARG A 59 5.15 4.44 -3.01
N LEU A 60 4.44 4.02 -1.96
CA LEU A 60 4.94 3.04 -1.01
C LEU A 60 5.16 1.67 -1.67
N SER A 61 4.24 1.24 -2.53
CA SER A 61 4.40 0.01 -3.32
C SER A 61 5.57 0.05 -4.27
N GLU A 62 5.81 1.19 -4.91
CA GLU A 62 6.98 1.42 -5.76
C GLU A 62 8.26 1.30 -4.95
N LYS A 63 8.32 1.98 -3.81
CA LYS A 63 9.52 2.01 -2.96
C LYS A 63 9.85 0.67 -2.32
N LEU A 64 8.82 -0.09 -1.91
CA LEU A 64 8.97 -1.42 -1.29
C LEU A 64 8.96 -2.57 -2.32
N GLY A 65 8.87 -2.27 -3.62
CA GLY A 65 8.85 -3.28 -4.67
C GLY A 65 7.69 -4.27 -4.59
N ILE A 66 6.55 -3.87 -4.00
CA ILE A 66 5.37 -4.73 -3.78
C ILE A 66 4.79 -5.23 -5.11
N THR A 67 4.93 -4.41 -6.15
CA THR A 67 4.51 -4.73 -7.51
C THR A 67 5.60 -4.29 -8.48
N LYS A 68 5.88 -5.14 -9.46
CA LYS A 68 6.80 -4.85 -10.57
C LYS A 68 6.07 -4.67 -11.91
N ARG A 69 4.77 -4.97 -11.93
CA ARG A 69 3.95 -4.85 -13.14
C ARG A 69 3.65 -3.37 -13.38
N ARG A 70 3.98 -2.87 -14.57
CA ARG A 70 3.49 -1.56 -15.04
C ARG A 70 2.14 -1.71 -15.74
N LEU A 71 1.35 -0.67 -15.64
CA LEU A 71 0.12 -0.44 -16.39
C LEU A 71 0.46 0.31 -17.69
N ALA A 72 -0.50 0.38 -18.61
CA ALA A 72 -0.33 1.04 -19.91
C ALA A 72 -0.03 2.55 -19.79
N ASP A 73 -0.42 3.17 -18.67
CA ASP A 73 -0.12 4.57 -18.34
C ASP A 73 1.29 4.76 -17.74
N GLY A 74 2.15 3.74 -17.78
CA GLY A 74 3.51 3.77 -17.24
C GLY A 74 3.61 3.64 -15.72
N SER A 75 2.48 3.72 -15.01
CA SER A 75 2.41 3.59 -13.56
C SER A 75 2.49 2.13 -13.09
N LEU A 76 2.85 1.89 -11.83
CA LEU A 76 2.84 0.55 -11.26
C LEU A 76 1.42 0.06 -10.93
N ALA A 77 1.16 -1.22 -11.23
CA ALA A 77 -0.08 -1.92 -10.93
C ALA A 77 -0.16 -2.18 -9.43
N ASN A 78 -0.70 -1.22 -8.68
CA ASN A 78 -0.73 -1.30 -7.23
C ASN A 78 -1.69 -2.41 -6.75
N LYS A 79 -1.26 -3.16 -5.74
CA LYS A 79 -2.11 -4.13 -5.03
C LYS A 79 -2.85 -3.38 -3.93
N TRP A 80 -4.07 -2.94 -4.19
CA TRP A 80 -4.88 -2.13 -3.25
C TRP A 80 -5.37 -2.91 -2.03
N LYS A 81 -5.82 -4.16 -2.24
CA LYS A 81 -6.46 -4.99 -1.21
C LYS A 81 -5.64 -5.12 0.10
N PRO A 82 -4.31 -5.34 0.08
CA PRO A 82 -3.50 -5.35 1.29
C PRO A 82 -3.55 -4.06 2.10
N TYR A 83 -3.61 -2.90 1.44
CA TYR A 83 -3.75 -1.61 2.10
C TYR A 83 -5.15 -1.44 2.68
N GLU A 84 -6.18 -1.77 1.88
CA GLU A 84 -7.57 -1.66 2.32
C GLU A 84 -7.83 -2.48 3.59
N VAL A 85 -7.31 -3.71 3.64
CA VAL A 85 -7.41 -4.57 4.83
C VAL A 85 -6.61 -4.00 6.01
N LYS A 86 -5.38 -3.52 5.79
CA LYS A 86 -4.52 -3.04 6.87
C LYS A 86 -5.03 -1.75 7.52
N PHE A 87 -5.64 -0.89 6.73
CA PHE A 87 -6.09 0.44 7.15
C PHE A 87 -7.62 0.52 7.36
N GLY A 88 -8.32 -0.62 7.36
CA GLY A 88 -9.77 -0.65 7.57
C GLY A 88 -10.59 0.07 6.49
N ILE A 89 -10.04 0.23 5.28
CA ILE A 89 -10.71 0.94 4.19
C ILE A 89 -11.62 -0.03 3.46
N LYS A 90 -12.81 0.44 3.07
CA LYS A 90 -13.75 -0.36 2.27
C LYS A 90 -13.06 -0.87 1.00
N LYS A 91 -13.27 -2.16 0.73
CA LYS A 91 -12.69 -2.84 -0.44
C LYS A 91 -13.08 -2.13 -1.73
N GLY A 92 -12.11 -1.85 -2.59
CA GLY A 92 -12.31 -1.18 -3.88
C GLY A 92 -12.16 0.34 -3.82
N THR A 93 -12.28 0.97 -2.65
CA THR A 93 -12.29 2.43 -2.52
C THR A 93 -11.01 3.09 -3.03
N LEU A 94 -9.84 2.49 -2.82
CA LEU A 94 -8.59 3.08 -3.32
C LEU A 94 -8.47 2.96 -4.85
N ARG A 95 -8.91 1.83 -5.39
CA ARG A 95 -8.92 1.60 -6.84
C ARG A 95 -9.90 2.55 -7.52
N GLU A 96 -11.10 2.70 -6.96
CA GLU A 96 -12.13 3.61 -7.46
C GLU A 96 -11.69 5.08 -7.35
N GLY A 97 -11.09 5.46 -6.22
CA GLY A 97 -10.55 6.81 -6.03
C GLY A 97 -9.52 7.18 -7.11
N ARG A 98 -8.60 6.26 -7.45
CA ARG A 98 -7.67 6.45 -8.57
C ARG A 98 -8.40 6.55 -9.91
N LYS A 99 -9.32 5.62 -10.20
CA LYS A 99 -10.04 5.58 -11.48
C LYS A 99 -10.87 6.86 -11.71
N SER A 100 -11.57 7.32 -10.67
CA SER A 100 -12.37 8.55 -10.68
C SER A 100 -11.49 9.75 -11.00
N MET A 101 -10.35 9.88 -10.30
CA MET A 101 -9.43 10.99 -10.52
C MET A 101 -8.86 11.04 -11.93
N ILE A 102 -8.43 9.89 -12.47
CA ILE A 102 -7.95 9.82 -13.86
C ILE A 102 -9.07 10.21 -14.83
N LYS A 103 -10.31 9.77 -14.59
CA LYS A 103 -11.46 10.16 -15.41
C LYS A 103 -11.76 11.67 -15.33
N GLU A 104 -11.62 12.28 -14.17
CA GLU A 104 -11.93 13.71 -13.93
C GLU A 104 -10.81 14.66 -14.39
N LYS A 105 -9.54 14.27 -14.24
CA LYS A 105 -8.37 15.14 -14.41
C LYS A 105 -7.37 14.66 -15.46
N GLY A 106 -7.62 13.52 -16.10
CA GLY A 106 -6.71 12.87 -17.05
C GLY A 106 -5.46 12.24 -16.40
N THR A 107 -5.17 12.56 -15.13
CA THR A 107 -3.94 12.16 -14.43
C THR A 107 -4.22 11.76 -12.98
N PHE A 108 -3.30 11.02 -12.36
CA PHE A 108 -3.40 10.61 -10.96
C PHE A 108 -2.50 11.46 -10.05
N THR A 109 -2.81 12.76 -9.96
CA THR A 109 -2.10 13.73 -9.10
C THR A 109 -3.09 14.39 -8.14
N PRO A 110 -3.41 13.75 -7.00
CA PRO A 110 -4.35 14.30 -6.03
C PRO A 110 -3.83 15.60 -5.41
N LYS A 111 -4.74 16.46 -4.94
CA LYS A 111 -4.36 17.65 -4.16
C LYS A 111 -3.51 17.21 -2.96
N GLY A 112 -2.35 17.84 -2.78
CA GLY A 112 -1.39 17.48 -1.73
C GLY A 112 -0.42 16.35 -2.08
N TYR A 113 -0.41 15.83 -3.33
CA TYR A 113 0.54 14.79 -3.76
C TYR A 113 2.01 15.16 -3.49
N GLN A 114 2.34 16.46 -3.53
CA GLN A 114 3.68 16.96 -3.23
C GLN A 114 4.14 16.60 -1.81
N ILE A 115 3.22 16.56 -0.83
CA ILE A 115 3.52 16.16 0.55
C ILE A 115 3.95 14.70 0.57
N VAL A 116 3.24 13.84 -0.17
CA VAL A 116 3.61 12.43 -0.34
C VAL A 116 4.97 12.32 -1.01
N ASP A 117 5.18 12.98 -2.15
CA ASP A 117 6.45 12.91 -2.88
C ASP A 117 7.65 13.32 -2.02
N ARG A 118 7.51 14.34 -1.17
CA ARG A 118 8.56 14.74 -0.21
C ARG A 118 8.90 13.64 0.79
N MET A 119 7.98 12.74 1.15
CA MET A 119 8.27 11.63 2.06
C MET A 119 9.18 10.56 1.42
N PHE A 120 9.05 10.39 0.10
CA PHE A 120 9.73 9.37 -0.70
C PHE A 120 10.99 9.87 -1.39
N LYS A 121 11.13 11.20 -1.57
CA LYS A 121 12.39 11.84 -1.93
C LYS A 121 13.37 11.73 -0.75
N ILE A 122 14.18 10.69 -0.78
CA ILE A 122 15.40 10.62 0.02
C ILE A 122 16.46 11.35 -0.81
N LYS A 123 17.04 12.41 -0.22
CA LYS A 123 18.21 13.13 -0.74
C LYS A 123 19.42 12.21 -0.70
#